data_AF-A0A2J0M7Q0-F1
#
_entry.id   AF-A0A2J0M7Q0-F1
#
_cell.length_a   1.000
_cell.length_b   1.000
_cell.length_c   1.000
_cell.angle_alpha   90.00
_cell.angle_beta   90.00
_cell.angle_gamma   90.00
#
_symmetry.space_group_name_H-M   'P 1'
#
loop_
_entity.id
_entity.type
_entity.pdbx_description
1 polymer ?
#
loop_
_entity_poly.entity_id
_entity_poly.type
_entity_poly.pdbx_seq_one_letter_code
_entity_poly.pdbx_strand_id
1 'polypeptide(L)'
;MLDKIIQSKDGSLLLMSILIMAGMVTGASSFAVITMQNLKQSISVDNGIRAYYAAESGVEDALFEIRKNETAITSMSSSGSLSNAGTWDRTIAKDVQSLTKDIDKNDFLEINLFDADSSLSSLSNPIKSIKLAWTGIGTEWVQVQIIPWSTSGTIGDPSEQVFSSASNPAIVNLLDSTATLYRVRIKVLYSDISDITVTAYSGLNAGGVQVNIPGYLTIYSTGEFSRTNQVVRAQMSHRAPLSGNFGYVLFSEESLIK
;
A
#
# COMPACT_ATOMS: atom_id res chain seq x y z
N MET A 1 -37.74 -58.21 51.28
CA MET A 1 -36.82 -58.69 50.21
C MET A 1 -36.11 -57.56 49.46
N LEU A 2 -36.46 -56.28 49.68
CA LEU A 2 -35.69 -55.14 49.16
C LEU A 2 -34.47 -54.75 50.04
N ASP A 3 -34.49 -55.02 51.35
CA ASP A 3 -33.38 -54.61 52.24
C ASP A 3 -32.06 -55.35 52.01
N LYS A 4 -32.07 -56.56 51.42
CA LYS A 4 -30.84 -57.30 51.11
C LYS A 4 -30.12 -56.79 49.86
N ILE A 5 -30.79 -56.01 49.01
CA ILE A 5 -30.16 -55.39 47.84
C ILE A 5 -29.34 -54.16 48.28
N ILE A 6 -29.76 -53.49 49.35
CA ILE A 6 -29.11 -52.27 49.87
C ILE A 6 -27.82 -52.58 50.67
N GLN A 7 -27.62 -53.84 51.12
CA GLN A 7 -26.43 -54.29 51.87
C GLN A 7 -25.40 -55.09 51.05
N SER A 8 -25.54 -55.16 49.72
CA SER A 8 -24.55 -55.79 48.85
C SER A 8 -23.34 -54.86 48.66
N LYS A 9 -22.27 -55.06 49.43
CA LYS A 9 -21.00 -54.32 49.28
C LYS A 9 -20.40 -54.46 47.88
N ASP A 10 -20.66 -55.58 47.20
CA ASP A 10 -20.12 -55.89 45.87
C ASP A 10 -20.79 -55.05 44.76
N GLY A 11 -22.10 -54.75 44.89
CA GLY A 11 -22.81 -53.90 43.93
C GLY A 11 -22.37 -52.43 43.98
N SER A 12 -22.10 -51.91 45.18
CA SER A 12 -21.55 -50.56 45.35
C SER A 12 -20.14 -50.42 44.79
N LEU A 13 -19.33 -51.48 44.86
CA LEU A 13 -17.97 -51.50 44.33
C LEU A 13 -17.95 -51.52 42.80
N LEU A 14 -18.87 -52.27 42.18
CA LEU A 14 -19.06 -52.26 40.73
C LEU A 14 -19.58 -50.92 40.21
N LEU A 15 -20.48 -50.26 40.95
CA LEU A 15 -20.96 -48.93 40.57
C LEU A 15 -19.85 -47.87 40.67
N MET A 16 -19.04 -47.91 41.73
CA MET A 16 -17.85 -47.06 41.89
C MET A 16 -16.83 -47.29 40.76
N SER A 17 -16.54 -48.54 40.38
CA SER A 17 -15.56 -48.82 39.32
C SER A 17 -16.04 -48.35 37.95
N ILE A 18 -17.33 -48.53 37.64
CA ILE A 18 -17.94 -48.00 36.41
C ILE A 18 -17.91 -46.46 36.41
N LEU A 19 -18.21 -45.82 37.54
CA LEU A 19 -18.18 -44.36 37.65
C LEU A 19 -16.76 -43.80 37.48
N ILE A 20 -15.75 -44.47 38.05
CA ILE A 20 -14.34 -44.11 37.86
C ILE A 20 -13.92 -44.32 36.40
N MET A 21 -14.28 -45.46 35.79
CA MET A 21 -13.98 -45.72 34.37
C MET A 21 -14.66 -44.71 33.45
N ALA A 22 -15.93 -44.36 33.70
CA ALA A 22 -16.65 -43.35 32.94
C ALA A 22 -15.95 -41.98 33.06
N GLY A 23 -15.57 -41.58 34.28
CA GLY A 23 -14.81 -40.35 34.50
C GLY A 23 -13.47 -40.33 33.76
N MET A 24 -12.73 -41.45 33.78
CA MET A 24 -11.47 -41.59 33.04
C MET A 24 -11.67 -41.52 31.52
N VAL A 25 -12.70 -42.19 30.98
CA VAL A 25 -13.02 -42.17 29.55
C VAL A 25 -13.47 -40.78 29.10
N THR A 26 -14.30 -40.09 29.88
CA THR A 26 -14.71 -38.70 29.60
C THR A 26 -13.50 -37.78 29.62
N GLY A 27 -12.63 -37.88 30.64
CA GLY A 27 -11.40 -37.09 30.72
C GLY A 27 -10.47 -37.33 29.53
N ALA A 28 -10.19 -38.59 29.20
CA ALA A 28 -9.39 -38.96 28.03
C ALA A 28 -9.98 -38.43 26.72
N SER A 29 -11.31 -38.52 26.56
CA SER A 29 -12.01 -38.02 25.37
C SER A 29 -11.90 -36.50 25.25
N SER A 30 -12.03 -35.76 26.35
CA SER A 30 -11.84 -34.30 26.37
C SER A 30 -10.42 -33.90 25.97
N PHE A 31 -9.40 -34.59 26.49
CA PHE A 31 -8.01 -34.35 26.10
C PHE A 31 -7.76 -34.63 24.61
N ALA A 32 -8.34 -35.69 24.07
CA ALA A 32 -8.24 -36.01 22.65
C ALA A 32 -8.84 -34.91 21.75
N VAL A 33 -10.01 -34.38 22.12
CA VAL A 33 -10.67 -33.29 21.39
C VAL A 33 -9.84 -32.01 21.43
N ILE A 34 -9.34 -31.62 22.60
CA ILE A 34 -8.48 -30.43 22.75
C ILE A 34 -7.21 -30.57 21.91
N THR A 35 -6.57 -31.75 21.93
CA THR A 35 -5.36 -32.01 21.15
C THR A 35 -5.63 -31.90 19.65
N MET A 36 -6.75 -32.46 19.18
CA MET A 36 -7.14 -32.36 17.77
C MET A 36 -7.44 -30.92 17.35
N GLN A 37 -8.06 -30.13 18.22
CA GLN A 37 -8.30 -28.70 17.96
C GLN A 37 -6.98 -27.93 17.88
N ASN A 38 -6.05 -28.17 18.80
CA ASN A 38 -4.72 -27.55 18.79
C ASN A 38 -3.93 -27.91 17.52
N LEU A 39 -4.00 -29.17 17.06
CA LEU A 39 -3.37 -29.59 15.80
C LEU A 39 -3.97 -28.87 14.60
N LYS A 40 -5.30 -28.78 14.50
CA LYS A 40 -5.98 -28.06 13.42
C LYS A 40 -5.61 -26.58 13.41
N GLN A 41 -5.54 -25.96 14.59
CA GLN A 41 -5.10 -24.57 14.73
C GLN A 41 -3.64 -24.41 14.29
N SER A 42 -2.74 -25.31 14.73
CA SER A 42 -1.34 -25.29 14.32
C SER A 42 -1.16 -25.43 12.81
N ILE A 43 -1.91 -26.32 12.16
CA ILE A 43 -1.90 -26.48 10.70
C ILE A 43 -2.43 -25.21 10.02
N SER A 44 -3.49 -24.61 10.55
CA SER A 44 -4.04 -23.37 10.00
C SER A 44 -3.03 -22.21 10.09
N VAL A 45 -2.26 -22.15 11.17
CA VAL A 45 -1.19 -21.14 11.35
C VAL A 45 -0.05 -21.39 10.36
N ASP A 46 0.42 -22.63 10.21
CA ASP A 46 1.47 -22.96 9.22
C ASP A 46 1.03 -22.63 7.79
N ASN A 47 -0.21 -22.99 7.44
CA ASN A 47 -0.80 -22.65 6.15
C ASN A 47 -0.90 -21.13 5.95
N GLY A 48 -1.26 -20.39 7.00
CA GLY A 48 -1.29 -18.93 6.98
C GLY A 48 0.08 -18.30 6.73
N ILE A 49 1.13 -18.80 7.36
CA ILE A 49 2.51 -18.33 7.16
C ILE A 49 2.95 -18.58 5.71
N ARG A 50 2.63 -19.75 5.15
CA ARG A 50 2.96 -20.07 3.74
C ARG A 50 2.20 -19.21 2.75
N ALA A 51 0.90 -19.00 2.98
CA ALA A 51 0.08 -18.11 2.17
C ALA A 51 0.61 -16.67 2.23
N TYR A 52 1.03 -16.21 3.42
CA TYR A 52 1.64 -14.90 3.59
C TYR A 52 2.96 -14.76 2.81
N TYR A 53 3.84 -15.75 2.90
CA TYR A 53 5.09 -15.79 2.11
C TYR A 53 4.83 -15.78 0.60
N ALA A 54 3.77 -16.47 0.14
CA ALA A 54 3.36 -16.43 -1.26
C ALA A 54 2.91 -15.02 -1.68
N ALA A 55 2.12 -14.33 -0.84
CA ALA A 55 1.69 -12.96 -1.09
C ALA A 55 2.88 -11.98 -1.14
N GLU A 56 3.82 -12.08 -0.19
CA GLU A 56 5.04 -11.27 -0.19
C GLU A 56 5.87 -11.52 -1.45
N SER A 57 6.02 -12.77 -1.88
CA SER A 57 6.75 -13.12 -3.09
C SER A 57 6.15 -12.46 -4.33
N GLY A 58 4.82 -12.38 -4.45
CA GLY A 58 4.14 -11.71 -5.56
C GLY A 58 4.36 -10.18 -5.56
N VAL A 59 4.44 -9.56 -4.38
CA VAL A 59 4.80 -8.14 -4.22
C VAL A 59 6.26 -7.90 -4.57
N GLU A 60 7.18 -8.68 -4.01
CA GLU A 60 8.63 -8.53 -4.24
C GLU A 60 8.99 -8.75 -5.72
N ASP A 61 8.41 -9.77 -6.36
CA ASP A 61 8.56 -9.97 -7.81
C ASP A 61 8.09 -8.75 -8.60
N ALA A 62 6.95 -8.16 -8.19
CA ALA A 62 6.43 -6.97 -8.87
C ALA A 62 7.35 -5.75 -8.67
N LEU A 63 7.81 -5.53 -7.44
CA LEU A 63 8.74 -4.46 -7.11
C LEU A 63 10.06 -4.62 -7.86
N PHE A 64 10.57 -5.83 -7.96
CA PHE A 64 11.79 -6.16 -8.69
C PHE A 64 11.64 -5.85 -10.18
N GLU A 65 10.58 -6.35 -10.82
CA GLU A 65 10.31 -6.10 -12.24
C GLU A 65 10.16 -4.60 -12.54
N ILE A 66 9.49 -3.84 -11.68
CA ILE A 66 9.23 -2.42 -11.90
C ILE A 66 10.48 -1.56 -11.66
N ARG A 67 11.28 -1.88 -10.63
CA ARG A 67 12.44 -1.06 -10.23
C ARG A 67 13.74 -1.47 -10.89
N LYS A 68 13.95 -2.77 -11.12
CA LYS A 68 15.23 -3.30 -11.63
C LYS A 68 15.20 -3.53 -13.13
N ASN A 69 14.14 -4.18 -13.62
CA ASN A 69 14.01 -4.53 -15.04
C ASN A 69 13.27 -3.45 -15.86
N GLU A 70 12.67 -2.49 -15.18
CA GLU A 70 11.86 -1.44 -15.80
C GLU A 70 10.73 -2.00 -16.68
N THR A 71 10.22 -3.18 -16.32
CA THR A 71 9.13 -3.87 -17.03
C THR A 71 7.83 -3.07 -16.90
N ALA A 72 7.09 -2.90 -18.00
CA ALA A 72 5.80 -2.22 -17.97
C ALA A 72 4.78 -3.08 -17.23
N ILE A 73 3.86 -2.47 -16.50
CA ILE A 73 2.90 -3.22 -15.66
C ILE A 73 2.00 -4.14 -16.48
N THR A 74 1.71 -3.77 -17.74
CA THR A 74 0.88 -4.56 -18.65
C THR A 74 1.55 -5.86 -19.13
N SER A 75 2.87 -5.95 -19.06
CA SER A 75 3.63 -7.16 -19.44
C SER A 75 3.95 -8.08 -18.27
N MET A 76 3.58 -7.68 -17.04
CA MET A 76 3.83 -8.48 -15.84
C MET A 76 2.76 -9.57 -15.69
N SER A 77 3.17 -10.77 -15.26
CA SER A 77 2.24 -11.84 -14.94
C SER A 77 1.30 -11.42 -13.80
N SER A 78 -0.01 -11.68 -13.90
CA SER A 78 -0.94 -11.41 -12.79
C SER A 78 -0.92 -12.49 -11.72
N SER A 79 -0.22 -13.60 -11.95
CA SER A 79 -0.22 -14.75 -11.05
C SER A 79 1.11 -15.52 -11.15
N GLY A 80 1.42 -16.30 -10.11
CA GLY A 80 2.58 -17.18 -10.08
C GLY A 80 2.46 -18.29 -9.04
N SER A 81 3.38 -19.24 -9.12
CA SER A 81 3.45 -20.39 -8.22
C SER A 81 4.85 -20.53 -7.63
N LEU A 82 4.92 -20.85 -6.36
CA LEU A 82 6.14 -21.16 -5.63
C LEU A 82 6.39 -22.67 -5.60
N SER A 83 7.66 -23.06 -5.41
CA SER A 83 8.08 -24.46 -5.31
C SER A 83 7.45 -25.23 -4.14
N ASN A 84 6.95 -24.52 -3.13
CA ASN A 84 6.28 -25.08 -1.95
C ASN A 84 4.76 -25.25 -2.13
N ALA A 85 4.25 -25.21 -3.38
CA ALA A 85 2.83 -25.26 -3.74
C ALA A 85 1.99 -24.06 -3.26
N GLY A 86 2.62 -22.99 -2.79
CA GLY A 86 1.96 -21.70 -2.61
C GLY A 86 1.72 -21.03 -3.97
N THR A 87 0.59 -20.39 -4.14
CA THR A 87 0.27 -19.59 -5.32
C THR A 87 0.04 -18.14 -4.92
N TRP A 88 0.29 -17.22 -5.83
CA TRP A 88 -0.06 -15.83 -5.64
C TRP A 88 -0.76 -15.28 -6.86
N ASP A 89 -1.70 -14.39 -6.62
CA ASP A 89 -2.31 -13.50 -7.59
C ASP A 89 -1.99 -12.06 -7.22
N ARG A 90 -1.82 -11.19 -8.21
CA ARG A 90 -1.53 -9.78 -8.00
C ARG A 90 -2.39 -8.87 -8.87
N THR A 91 -2.71 -7.72 -8.32
CA THR A 91 -3.38 -6.62 -9.02
C THR A 91 -2.61 -5.34 -8.74
N ILE A 92 -2.25 -4.62 -9.81
CA ILE A 92 -1.48 -3.38 -9.73
C ILE A 92 -2.35 -2.23 -10.22
N ALA A 93 -2.68 -1.29 -9.34
CA ALA A 93 -3.33 -0.03 -9.69
C ALA A 93 -2.27 1.04 -9.93
N LYS A 94 -2.42 1.83 -11.01
CA LYS A 94 -1.43 2.83 -11.45
C LYS A 94 -1.77 4.26 -11.03
N ASP A 95 -2.87 4.40 -10.31
CA ASP A 95 -3.56 5.65 -10.13
C ASP A 95 -4.21 5.71 -8.74
N VAL A 96 -4.17 6.89 -8.14
CA VAL A 96 -4.68 7.13 -6.79
C VAL A 96 -5.57 8.38 -6.82
N GLN A 97 -6.75 8.30 -6.21
CA GLN A 97 -7.70 9.43 -6.19
C GLN A 97 -7.22 10.62 -5.36
N SER A 98 -6.49 10.36 -4.27
CA SER A 98 -5.94 11.36 -3.38
C SER A 98 -4.65 10.87 -2.73
N LEU A 99 -3.66 11.76 -2.62
CA LEU A 99 -2.42 11.48 -1.90
C LEU A 99 -2.44 12.24 -0.58
N THR A 100 -2.23 11.54 0.54
CA THR A 100 -2.11 12.14 1.88
C THR A 100 -0.74 11.83 2.45
N LYS A 101 -0.03 12.86 2.95
CA LYS A 101 1.28 12.71 3.58
C LYS A 101 1.51 13.81 4.61
N ASP A 102 2.36 13.55 5.60
CA ASP A 102 2.94 14.60 6.45
C ASP A 102 4.21 15.14 5.80
N ILE A 103 4.46 16.44 5.94
CA ILE A 103 5.67 17.10 5.42
C ILE A 103 6.24 18.00 6.51
N ASP A 104 7.46 17.67 6.92
CA ASP A 104 8.21 18.46 7.88
C ASP A 104 8.67 19.79 7.27
N LYS A 105 8.98 20.76 8.12
CA LYS A 105 9.48 22.07 7.73
C LYS A 105 10.70 21.95 6.81
N ASN A 106 10.65 22.67 5.69
CA ASN A 106 11.65 22.68 4.61
C ASN A 106 11.79 21.37 3.84
N ASP A 107 10.98 20.35 4.13
CA ASP A 107 10.91 19.15 3.32
C ASP A 107 9.95 19.36 2.13
N PHE A 108 10.00 18.43 1.18
CA PHE A 108 9.21 18.48 -0.04
C PHE A 108 8.56 17.15 -0.40
N LEU A 109 7.42 17.25 -1.07
CA LEU A 109 6.71 16.15 -1.70
C LEU A 109 6.73 16.35 -3.21
N GLU A 110 7.20 15.34 -3.94
CA GLU A 110 7.19 15.36 -5.40
C GLU A 110 6.10 14.43 -5.94
N ILE A 111 5.30 14.95 -6.87
CA ILE A 111 4.18 14.27 -7.49
C ILE A 111 4.35 14.35 -9.00
N ASN A 112 4.31 13.20 -9.65
CA ASN A 112 4.47 13.05 -11.09
C ASN A 112 3.09 12.87 -11.73
N LEU A 113 2.62 13.86 -12.50
CA LEU A 113 1.31 13.84 -13.15
C LEU A 113 1.40 13.32 -14.58
N PHE A 114 2.05 12.16 -14.75
CA PHE A 114 2.18 11.48 -16.03
C PHE A 114 2.25 9.96 -15.81
N ASP A 115 1.92 9.20 -16.86
CA ASP A 115 2.08 7.76 -16.85
C ASP A 115 3.50 7.37 -17.29
N ALA A 116 4.22 6.65 -16.43
CA ALA A 116 5.59 6.24 -16.69
C ALA A 116 5.71 5.08 -17.69
N ASP A 117 4.66 4.26 -17.88
CA ASP A 117 4.71 3.11 -18.80
C ASP A 117 4.54 3.52 -20.27
N SER A 118 3.83 4.61 -20.53
CA SER A 118 3.51 5.09 -21.88
C SER A 118 4.38 6.28 -22.33
N SER A 119 5.49 6.51 -21.61
CA SER A 119 6.54 7.53 -21.82
C SER A 119 6.21 8.57 -22.90
N LEU A 120 5.65 9.71 -22.45
CA LEU A 120 5.31 10.89 -23.26
C LEU A 120 3.97 10.84 -24.02
N SER A 121 3.11 9.87 -23.78
CA SER A 121 1.73 9.91 -24.30
C SER A 121 0.86 10.93 -23.53
N SER A 122 -0.14 11.51 -24.22
CA SER A 122 -1.14 12.36 -23.57
C SER A 122 -2.01 11.53 -22.62
N LEU A 123 -2.27 12.02 -21.42
CA LEU A 123 -3.21 11.39 -20.49
C LEU A 123 -4.61 11.35 -21.11
N SER A 124 -5.31 10.22 -20.95
CA SER A 124 -6.70 10.05 -21.41
C SER A 124 -7.65 11.05 -20.76
N ASN A 125 -7.38 11.41 -19.50
CA ASN A 125 -8.04 12.48 -18.76
C ASN A 125 -6.99 13.53 -18.37
N PRO A 126 -6.90 14.66 -19.09
CA PRO A 126 -5.91 15.70 -18.78
C PRO A 126 -6.21 16.31 -17.41
N ILE A 127 -5.18 16.40 -16.57
CA ILE A 127 -5.26 17.06 -15.26
C ILE A 127 -5.02 18.55 -15.50
N LYS A 128 -6.01 19.38 -15.17
CA LYS A 128 -5.95 20.83 -15.38
C LYS A 128 -5.77 21.63 -14.10
N SER A 129 -6.16 21.07 -12.95
CA SER A 129 -5.89 21.71 -11.67
C SER A 129 -5.71 20.70 -10.55
N ILE A 130 -5.07 21.16 -9.48
CA ILE A 130 -4.82 20.39 -8.27
C ILE A 130 -5.33 21.20 -7.08
N LYS A 131 -6.05 20.53 -6.19
CA LYS A 131 -6.44 21.08 -4.89
C LYS A 131 -5.57 20.49 -3.81
N LEU A 132 -4.98 21.38 -3.02
CA LEU A 132 -4.16 21.09 -1.86
C LEU A 132 -4.94 21.49 -0.62
N ALA A 133 -5.17 20.55 0.29
CA ALA A 133 -5.75 20.80 1.60
C ALA A 133 -4.80 20.26 2.66
N TRP A 134 -4.58 20.97 3.76
CA TRP A 134 -3.64 20.53 4.78
C TRP A 134 -4.04 20.95 6.19
N THR A 135 -3.38 20.39 7.20
CA THR A 135 -3.57 20.74 8.61
C THR A 135 -2.29 21.38 9.16
N GLY A 136 -2.40 22.62 9.62
CA GLY A 136 -1.29 23.42 10.14
C GLY A 136 -1.68 24.33 11.30
N ILE A 137 -0.70 25.07 11.83
CA ILE A 137 -0.86 25.94 13.01
C ILE A 137 -1.18 27.41 12.66
N GLY A 138 -1.40 27.71 11.38
CA GLY A 138 -1.73 29.04 10.87
C GLY A 138 -0.53 29.88 10.43
N THR A 139 0.70 29.42 10.65
CA THR A 139 1.94 30.11 10.24
C THR A 139 2.62 29.44 9.05
N GLU A 140 2.04 28.35 8.55
CA GLU A 140 2.61 27.59 7.46
C GLU A 140 2.46 28.30 6.12
N TRP A 141 3.45 28.08 5.26
CA TRP A 141 3.43 28.51 3.86
C TRP A 141 3.79 27.31 2.99
N VAL A 142 3.11 27.15 1.88
CA VAL A 142 3.30 26.06 0.93
C VAL A 142 3.75 26.65 -0.40
N GLN A 143 4.92 26.24 -0.85
CA GLN A 143 5.48 26.59 -2.14
C GLN A 143 5.24 25.43 -3.11
N VAL A 144 4.57 25.71 -4.22
CA VAL A 144 4.29 24.73 -5.28
C VAL A 144 5.09 25.11 -6.51
N GLN A 145 6.03 24.26 -6.87
CA GLN A 145 6.81 24.37 -8.09
C GLN A 145 6.25 23.39 -9.13
N ILE A 146 5.92 23.91 -10.32
CA ILE A 146 5.34 23.15 -11.42
C ILE A 146 6.33 23.16 -12.57
N ILE A 147 6.76 21.98 -12.99
CA ILE A 147 7.68 21.79 -14.11
C ILE A 147 6.89 21.12 -15.23
N PRO A 148 6.48 21.86 -16.28
CA PRO A 148 5.82 21.28 -17.43
C PRO A 148 6.83 20.68 -18.42
N TRP A 149 6.43 19.64 -19.14
CA TRP A 149 7.08 19.22 -20.38
C TRP A 149 6.04 18.77 -21.40
N SER A 150 6.38 18.85 -22.68
CA SER A 150 5.51 18.40 -23.76
C SER A 150 5.58 16.90 -23.97
N THR A 151 4.57 16.34 -24.63
CA THR A 151 4.59 14.97 -25.18
C THR A 151 5.68 14.76 -26.25
N SER A 152 6.32 15.84 -26.73
CA SER A 152 7.51 15.78 -27.60
C SER A 152 8.83 15.78 -26.83
N GLY A 153 8.81 15.75 -25.49
CA GLY A 153 9.99 15.74 -24.63
C GLY A 153 10.64 17.11 -24.42
N THR A 154 9.97 18.20 -24.81
CA THR A 154 10.48 19.56 -24.60
C THR A 154 10.11 20.02 -23.19
N ILE A 155 11.11 20.36 -22.38
CA ILE A 155 10.90 20.92 -21.03
C ILE A 155 10.47 22.38 -21.18
N GLY A 156 9.36 22.74 -20.54
CA GLY A 156 8.87 24.12 -20.49
C GLY A 156 9.39 24.86 -19.25
N ASP A 157 9.13 26.16 -19.20
CA ASP A 157 9.58 27.00 -18.09
C ASP A 157 8.89 26.59 -16.79
N PRO A 158 9.64 26.38 -15.69
CA PRO A 158 9.05 26.09 -14.40
C PRO A 158 8.29 27.31 -13.88
N SER A 159 7.14 27.07 -13.26
CA SER A 159 6.36 28.10 -12.57
C SER A 159 6.30 27.81 -11.08
N GLU A 160 6.17 28.87 -10.29
CA GLU A 160 6.14 28.79 -8.84
C GLU A 160 4.92 29.56 -8.31
N GLN A 161 4.21 28.94 -7.37
CA GLN A 161 3.07 29.53 -6.68
C GLN A 161 3.25 29.32 -5.18
N VAL A 162 3.03 30.37 -4.39
CA VAL A 162 3.18 30.31 -2.93
C VAL A 162 1.84 30.60 -2.28
N PHE A 163 1.47 29.76 -1.33
CA PHE A 163 0.21 29.82 -0.59
C PHE A 163 0.49 29.96 0.91
N SER A 164 -0.19 30.88 1.57
CA SER A 164 -0.19 30.96 3.03
C SER A 164 -1.29 30.06 3.61
N SER A 165 -1.27 29.89 4.93
CA SER A 165 -2.34 29.24 5.70
C SER A 165 -3.75 29.77 5.39
N ALA A 166 -3.89 31.07 5.07
CA ALA A 166 -5.19 31.68 4.71
C ALA A 166 -5.75 31.20 3.36
N SER A 167 -4.89 30.66 2.50
CA SER A 167 -5.26 30.11 1.19
C SER A 167 -5.61 28.64 1.24
N ASN A 168 -5.72 28.02 2.42
CA ASN A 168 -6.07 26.61 2.60
C ASN A 168 -7.60 26.42 2.55
N PRO A 169 -8.16 25.58 1.65
CA PRO A 169 -7.48 24.77 0.64
C PRO A 169 -7.03 25.56 -0.57
N ALA A 170 -5.78 25.36 -0.99
CA ALA A 170 -5.20 26.05 -2.14
C ALA A 170 -5.53 25.33 -3.44
N ILE A 171 -5.68 26.11 -4.51
CA ILE A 171 -5.93 25.58 -5.85
C ILE A 171 -4.79 26.02 -6.77
N VAL A 172 -4.17 25.03 -7.40
CA VAL A 172 -3.07 25.20 -8.34
C VAL A 172 -3.61 24.91 -9.73
N ASN A 173 -3.68 25.93 -10.57
CA ASN A 173 -4.06 25.78 -11.97
C ASN A 173 -2.84 25.40 -12.82
N LEU A 174 -3.01 24.38 -13.66
CA LEU A 174 -2.06 23.96 -14.68
C LEU A 174 -2.47 24.59 -16.03
N LEU A 175 -1.64 24.42 -17.08
CA LEU A 175 -2.01 24.89 -18.41
C LEU A 175 -3.16 24.04 -18.96
N ASP A 176 -4.12 24.70 -19.62
CA ASP A 176 -5.21 24.02 -20.32
C ASP A 176 -4.70 23.44 -21.65
N SER A 177 -3.96 22.34 -21.55
CA SER A 177 -3.32 21.65 -22.66
C SER A 177 -3.37 20.14 -22.44
N THR A 178 -3.70 19.39 -23.49
CA THR A 178 -3.68 17.92 -23.50
C THR A 178 -2.32 17.35 -23.87
N ALA A 179 -1.42 18.19 -24.38
CA ALA A 179 -0.07 17.82 -24.83
C ALA A 179 1.01 18.17 -23.80
N THR A 180 0.63 18.53 -22.58
CA THR A 180 1.53 18.93 -21.51
C THR A 180 1.39 17.99 -20.32
N LEU A 181 2.53 17.49 -19.86
CA LEU A 181 2.69 16.66 -18.69
C LEU A 181 3.40 17.47 -17.60
N TYR A 182 3.20 17.11 -16.34
CA TYR A 182 3.69 17.92 -15.22
C TYR A 182 4.37 17.08 -14.16
N ARG A 183 5.40 17.68 -13.55
CA ARG A 183 5.89 17.32 -12.21
C ARG A 183 5.60 18.48 -11.29
N VAL A 184 5.01 18.16 -10.14
CA VAL A 184 4.66 19.13 -9.11
C VAL A 184 5.46 18.81 -7.87
N ARG A 185 6.22 19.79 -7.39
CA ARG A 185 6.94 19.73 -6.13
C ARG A 185 6.28 20.68 -5.14
N ILE A 186 5.87 20.14 -4.01
CA ILE A 186 5.23 20.87 -2.93
C ILE A 186 6.24 20.94 -1.79
N LYS A 187 6.69 22.14 -1.44
CA LYS A 187 7.62 22.38 -0.35
C LYS A 187 6.92 23.14 0.75
N VAL A 188 7.11 22.69 1.99
CA VAL A 188 6.57 23.36 3.16
C VAL A 188 7.60 24.32 3.73
N LEU A 189 7.17 25.55 3.99
CA LEU A 189 7.99 26.63 4.52
C LEU A 189 7.56 26.99 5.94
N TYR A 190 8.56 27.36 6.75
CA TYR A 190 8.44 27.92 8.10
C TYR A 190 7.94 27.01 9.24
N SER A 191 6.96 26.13 9.01
CA SER A 191 6.40 25.20 10.01
C SER A 191 5.97 23.87 9.40
N ASP A 192 5.90 22.82 10.21
CA ASP A 192 5.47 21.50 9.77
C ASP A 192 3.98 21.50 9.37
N ILE A 193 3.62 20.62 8.45
CA ILE A 193 2.25 20.41 8.00
C ILE A 193 1.91 18.92 8.09
N SER A 194 0.71 18.64 8.59
CA SER A 194 0.14 17.29 8.66
C SER A 194 -0.99 17.11 7.67
N ASP A 195 -1.23 15.86 7.26
CA ASP A 195 -2.35 15.43 6.42
C ASP A 195 -2.50 16.23 5.11
N ILE A 196 -1.40 16.62 4.46
CA ILE A 196 -1.52 17.31 3.17
C ILE A 196 -2.14 16.38 2.14
N THR A 197 -3.34 16.73 1.69
CA THR A 197 -4.16 15.98 0.77
C THR A 197 -4.15 16.65 -0.60
N VAL A 198 -3.67 15.91 -1.59
CA VAL A 198 -3.61 16.34 -3.00
C VAL A 198 -4.70 15.62 -3.79
N THR A 199 -5.54 16.40 -4.47
CA THR A 199 -6.60 15.88 -5.37
C THR A 199 -6.52 16.56 -6.73
N ALA A 200 -6.64 15.79 -7.81
CA ALA A 200 -6.54 16.28 -9.18
C ALA A 200 -7.93 16.39 -9.85
N TYR A 201 -8.09 17.38 -10.73
CA TYR A 201 -9.35 17.67 -11.42
C TYR A 201 -9.15 17.90 -12.92
N SER A 202 -10.16 17.54 -13.72
CA SER A 202 -10.16 17.70 -15.18
C SER A 202 -10.46 19.12 -15.66
N GLY A 203 -10.94 20.00 -14.78
CA GLY A 203 -11.19 21.42 -15.04
C GLY A 203 -10.22 22.34 -14.31
N LEU A 204 -10.19 23.61 -14.70
CA LEU A 204 -9.50 24.67 -13.96
C LEU A 204 -10.26 24.99 -12.66
N ASN A 205 -9.56 25.58 -11.68
CA ASN A 205 -10.08 26.02 -10.38
C ASN A 205 -10.76 24.90 -9.57
N ALA A 206 -10.19 23.68 -9.59
CA ALA A 206 -10.80 22.48 -9.02
C ALA A 206 -12.22 22.19 -9.56
N GLY A 207 -12.52 22.66 -10.77
CA GLY A 207 -13.77 22.38 -11.47
C GLY A 207 -13.75 21.06 -12.22
N GLY A 208 -14.92 20.63 -12.69
CA GLY A 208 -15.06 19.38 -13.45
C GLY A 208 -15.10 18.14 -12.56
N VAL A 209 -14.62 17.01 -13.08
CA VAL A 209 -14.63 15.71 -12.40
C VAL A 209 -13.27 15.46 -11.79
N GLN A 210 -13.24 14.84 -10.60
CA GLN A 210 -12.01 14.38 -9.98
C GLN A 210 -11.34 13.32 -10.87
N VAL A 211 -10.04 13.49 -11.12
CA VAL A 211 -9.23 12.58 -11.94
C VAL A 211 -8.22 11.90 -11.03
N ASN A 212 -7.91 10.63 -11.32
CA ASN A 212 -6.90 9.91 -10.56
C ASN A 212 -5.51 10.48 -10.88
N ILE A 213 -4.68 10.60 -9.84
CA ILE A 213 -3.29 11.04 -9.93
C ILE A 213 -2.46 9.84 -10.41
N PRO A 214 -1.83 9.91 -11.59
CA PRO A 214 -0.92 8.87 -12.06
C PRO A 214 0.42 8.93 -11.28
N GLY A 215 1.28 7.95 -11.46
CA GLY A 215 2.65 7.98 -10.92
C GLY A 215 2.82 7.35 -9.53
N TYR A 216 1.74 6.86 -8.93
CA TYR A 216 1.79 5.97 -7.76
C TYR A 216 1.28 4.59 -8.14
N LEU A 217 1.97 3.56 -7.65
CA LEU A 217 1.55 2.19 -7.80
C LEU A 217 1.05 1.66 -6.48
N THR A 218 -0.11 1.03 -6.51
CA THR A 218 -0.59 0.21 -5.41
C THR A 218 -0.63 -1.24 -5.88
N ILE A 219 0.20 -2.08 -5.26
CA ILE A 219 0.32 -3.50 -5.54
C ILE A 219 -0.45 -4.25 -4.46
N TYR A 220 -1.46 -4.99 -4.87
CA TYR A 220 -2.15 -5.97 -4.03
C TYR A 220 -1.66 -7.35 -4.46
N SER A 221 -1.18 -8.17 -3.53
CA SER A 221 -0.94 -9.58 -3.80
C SER A 221 -1.70 -10.43 -2.80
N THR A 222 -2.42 -11.43 -3.32
CA THR A 222 -3.12 -12.44 -2.56
C THR A 222 -2.34 -13.74 -2.70
N GLY A 223 -1.80 -14.23 -1.60
CA GLY A 223 -1.16 -15.53 -1.53
C GLY A 223 -2.14 -16.58 -1.02
N GLU A 224 -2.17 -17.73 -1.66
CA GLU A 224 -3.04 -18.86 -1.34
C GLU A 224 -2.19 -20.10 -1.04
N PHE A 225 -2.54 -20.77 0.05
CA PHE A 225 -2.02 -22.10 0.37
C PHE A 225 -3.10 -22.95 1.04
N SER A 226 -3.45 -24.07 0.41
CA SER A 226 -4.48 -25.01 0.85
C SER A 226 -5.88 -24.39 0.98
N ARG A 227 -6.27 -23.89 2.16
CA ARG A 227 -7.57 -23.24 2.43
C ARG A 227 -7.41 -21.88 3.10
N THR A 228 -6.20 -21.33 3.04
CA THR A 228 -5.85 -20.07 3.71
C THR A 228 -5.35 -19.09 2.68
N ASN A 229 -5.89 -17.88 2.74
CA ASN A 229 -5.53 -16.78 1.87
C ASN A 229 -4.99 -15.63 2.74
N GLN A 230 -3.95 -14.96 2.26
CA GLN A 230 -3.36 -13.78 2.89
C GLN A 230 -3.18 -12.70 1.85
N VAL A 231 -3.40 -11.44 2.23
CA VAL A 231 -3.30 -10.31 1.31
C VAL A 231 -2.26 -9.32 1.83
N VAL A 232 -1.33 -8.95 0.97
CA VAL A 232 -0.31 -7.94 1.23
C VAL A 232 -0.52 -6.77 0.28
N ARG A 233 -0.39 -5.55 0.80
CA ARG A 233 -0.47 -4.31 0.03
C ARG A 233 0.84 -3.54 0.13
N ALA A 234 1.41 -3.17 -1.01
CA ALA A 234 2.52 -2.24 -1.09
C ALA A 234 2.13 -1.01 -1.93
N GLN A 235 2.62 0.15 -1.53
CA GLN A 235 2.44 1.39 -2.27
C GLN A 235 3.80 2.05 -2.51
N MET A 236 4.05 2.49 -3.74
CA MET A 236 5.29 3.19 -4.08
C MET A 236 5.06 4.21 -5.20
N SER A 237 5.97 5.17 -5.34
CA SER A 237 6.06 5.97 -6.57
C SER A 237 6.53 5.08 -7.73
N HIS A 238 5.94 5.22 -8.91
CA HIS A 238 6.20 4.37 -10.06
C HIS A 238 7.66 4.48 -10.55
N ARG A 239 8.02 5.58 -11.22
CA ARG A 239 9.39 5.89 -11.68
C ARG A 239 9.58 7.41 -11.71
N ALA A 240 10.82 7.85 -11.56
CA ALA A 240 11.18 9.19 -11.98
C ALA A 240 11.18 9.25 -13.53
N PRO A 241 10.65 10.31 -14.17
CA PRO A 241 10.71 10.48 -15.61
C PRO A 241 12.16 10.51 -16.11
N LEU A 242 12.28 10.13 -17.39
CA LEU A 242 13.49 10.00 -18.20
C LEU A 242 14.64 10.93 -17.77
N SER A 243 15.73 10.24 -17.40
CA SER A 243 17.11 10.68 -17.25
C SER A 243 17.59 11.13 -15.86
N GLY A 244 18.79 10.66 -15.51
CA GLY A 244 19.58 11.10 -14.35
C GLY A 244 19.96 12.59 -14.35
N ASN A 245 19.44 13.39 -15.28
CA ASN A 245 19.61 14.85 -15.28
C ASN A 245 18.86 15.54 -14.13
N PHE A 246 17.87 14.87 -13.51
CA PHE A 246 17.17 15.40 -12.34
C PHE A 246 17.73 14.87 -11.00
N GLY A 247 18.68 13.94 -11.06
CA GLY A 247 19.42 13.45 -9.91
C GLY A 247 20.74 14.18 -9.78
N TYR A 248 20.74 15.44 -9.38
CA TYR A 248 21.98 16.09 -8.94
C TYR A 248 22.35 15.53 -7.57
N VAL A 249 23.04 14.38 -7.54
CA VAL A 249 23.95 14.09 -6.43
C VAL A 249 25.15 15.01 -6.67
N LEU A 250 25.24 16.09 -5.90
CA LEU A 250 26.46 16.86 -5.82
C LEU A 250 27.52 15.95 -5.18
N PHE A 251 28.33 15.32 -6.00
CA PHE A 251 29.61 14.77 -5.54
C PHE A 251 30.51 15.97 -5.26
N SER A 252 30.60 16.38 -3.99
CA SER A 252 31.69 17.23 -3.54
C SER A 252 32.95 16.38 -3.50
N GLU A 253 33.87 16.57 -4.45
CA GLU A 253 35.20 15.93 -4.42
C GLU A 253 36.12 16.58 -3.38
N GLU A 254 35.73 17.70 -2.77
CA GLU A 254 36.50 18.33 -1.69
C GLU A 254 35.82 18.17 -0.33
N SER A 255 36.65 18.00 0.71
CA SER A 255 36.18 17.95 2.08
C SER A 255 35.54 19.29 2.45
N LEU A 256 34.26 19.24 2.80
CA LEU A 256 33.53 20.35 3.42
C LEU A 256 34.00 20.58 4.86
N ILE A 257 35.28 20.93 5.04
CA ILE A 257 35.81 21.46 6.29
C ILE A 257 36.91 22.46 5.95
N LYS A 258 36.76 23.70 6.43
CA LYS A 258 37.86 24.61 6.67
C LYS A 258 37.93 24.89 8.16
#